data_AF-I6ZT60-F1
#
_entry.id   AF-I6ZT60-F1
#
_cell.length_a   1.000
_cell.length_b   1.000
_cell.length_c   1.000
_cell.angle_alpha   90.00
_cell.angle_beta   90.00
_cell.angle_gamma   90.00
#
_symmetry.space_group_name_H-M   'P 1'
#
loop_
_entity.id
_entity.type
_entity.pdbx_description
1 polymer ?
#
loop_
_entity_poly.entity_id
_entity_poly.type
_entity_poly.pdbx_seq_one_letter_code
_entity_poly.pdbx_strand_id
1 'polypeptide(L)'
;QTDLKLLIAYSSVAHMGMVLGGIMTFNYWGFCGSFMMMIAHGLCSSGLFCLANISYERMNSRSMFMNKGLMNLMPSMTLWWFLLSSSNMAAPPSMNLMGEISLLNSLISWTWVSILMLMLLSFFSA
;
A
#
# COMPACT_ATOMS: atom_id res chain seq x y z
N GLN A 1 2.20 13.21 5.22
CA GLN A 1 2.28 14.12 4.05
C GLN A 1 1.02 14.96 3.97
N THR A 2 1.11 16.19 3.46
CA THR A 2 -0.04 17.12 3.40
C THR A 2 -0.93 16.90 2.19
N ASP A 3 -0.39 16.37 1.08
CA ASP A 3 -1.11 16.15 -0.17
C ASP A 3 -1.49 14.68 -0.36
N LEU A 4 -2.73 14.44 -0.78
CA LEU A 4 -3.29 13.09 -0.98
C LEU A 4 -2.54 12.28 -2.04
N LYS A 5 -2.27 12.86 -3.21
CA LYS A 5 -1.59 12.15 -4.32
C LYS A 5 -0.14 11.81 -3.96
N LEU A 6 0.54 12.68 -3.23
CA LEU A 6 1.89 12.39 -2.74
C LEU A 6 1.84 11.25 -1.72
N LEU A 7 0.90 11.28 -0.77
CA LEU A 7 0.79 10.22 0.24
C LEU A 7 0.63 8.83 -0.39
N ILE A 8 -0.23 8.71 -1.39
CA ILE A 8 -0.42 7.46 -2.15
C ILE A 8 0.88 7.09 -2.89
N ALA A 9 1.55 8.04 -3.55
CA ALA A 9 2.79 7.78 -4.27
C ALA A 9 3.91 7.27 -3.34
N TYR A 10 4.10 7.84 -2.15
CA TYR A 10 5.14 7.37 -1.23
C TYR A 10 4.82 6.00 -0.62
N SER A 11 3.55 5.69 -0.37
CA SER A 11 3.16 4.32 0.01
C SER A 11 3.49 3.31 -1.10
N SER A 12 3.32 3.69 -2.37
CA SER A 12 3.68 2.82 -3.50
C SER A 12 5.18 2.54 -3.60
N VAL A 13 6.01 3.53 -3.28
CA VAL A 13 7.48 3.36 -3.26
C VAL A 13 7.90 2.38 -2.17
N ALA A 14 7.25 2.38 -1.01
CA ALA A 14 7.54 1.44 0.08
C ALA A 14 7.24 -0.02 -0.32
N HIS A 15 6.04 -0.29 -0.86
CA HIS A 15 5.67 -1.65 -1.30
C HIS A 15 6.56 -2.14 -2.45
N MET A 16 6.89 -1.27 -3.41
CA MET A 16 7.78 -1.63 -4.52
C MET A 16 9.24 -1.84 -4.06
N GLY A 17 9.67 -1.15 -3.02
CA GLY A 17 10.96 -1.41 -2.37
C GLY A 17 11.05 -2.83 -1.81
N MET A 18 9.98 -3.32 -1.17
CA MET A 18 9.91 -4.71 -0.68
C MET A 18 9.90 -5.72 -1.83
N VAL A 19 9.19 -5.43 -2.91
CA VAL A 19 9.17 -6.25 -4.14
C VAL A 19 10.59 -6.40 -4.71
N LEU A 20 11.33 -5.29 -4.83
CA LEU A 20 12.69 -5.31 -5.37
C LEU A 20 13.64 -6.08 -4.44
N GLY A 21 13.53 -5.90 -3.12
CA GLY A 21 14.26 -6.69 -2.13
C GLY A 21 13.97 -8.19 -2.26
N GLY A 22 12.70 -8.58 -2.38
CA GLY A 22 12.28 -9.97 -2.53
C GLY A 22 12.81 -10.63 -3.80
N ILE A 23 12.78 -9.92 -4.94
CA ILE A 23 13.35 -10.42 -6.20
C ILE A 23 14.86 -10.67 -6.07
N MET A 24 15.58 -9.76 -5.41
CA MET A 24 17.03 -9.86 -5.22
C MET A 24 17.46 -11.03 -4.30
N THR A 25 16.53 -11.64 -3.55
CA THR A 25 16.83 -12.85 -2.77
C THR A 25 16.95 -14.11 -3.64
N PHE A 26 16.51 -14.07 -4.90
CA PHE A 26 16.50 -15.20 -5.84
C PHE A 26 15.78 -16.47 -5.31
N ASN A 27 14.88 -16.33 -4.35
CA ASN A 27 14.07 -17.42 -3.82
C ASN A 27 12.74 -17.55 -4.56
N TYR A 28 12.26 -18.78 -4.74
CA TYR A 28 10.95 -19.04 -5.37
C TYR A 28 9.80 -18.32 -4.66
N TRP A 29 9.81 -18.34 -3.32
CA TRP A 29 8.86 -17.60 -2.49
C TRP A 29 8.91 -16.10 -2.72
N GLY A 30 10.11 -15.53 -2.89
CA GLY A 30 10.29 -14.11 -3.18
C GLY A 30 9.74 -13.73 -4.56
N PHE A 31 9.97 -14.58 -5.57
CA PHE A 31 9.44 -14.34 -6.91
C PHE A 31 7.91 -14.43 -6.96
N CYS A 32 7.31 -15.48 -6.40
CA CYS A 32 5.86 -15.62 -6.31
C CYS A 32 5.22 -14.47 -5.51
N GLY A 33 5.83 -14.09 -4.38
CA GLY A 33 5.36 -12.97 -3.56
C GLY A 33 5.45 -11.62 -4.28
N SER A 34 6.55 -11.38 -4.99
CA SER A 34 6.75 -10.17 -5.79
C SER A 34 5.69 -10.01 -6.87
N PHE A 35 5.36 -11.10 -7.58
CA PHE A 35 4.32 -11.11 -8.60
C PHE A 35 2.94 -10.82 -8.02
N MET A 36 2.60 -11.49 -6.92
CA MET A 36 1.32 -11.29 -6.24
C MET A 36 1.18 -9.85 -5.73
N MET A 37 2.24 -9.30 -5.14
CA MET A 37 2.27 -7.93 -4.63
C MET A 37 2.13 -6.89 -5.74
N MET A 38 2.78 -7.09 -6.90
CA MET A 38 2.65 -6.17 -8.04
C MET A 38 1.20 -6.09 -8.56
N ILE A 39 0.51 -7.23 -8.66
CA ILE A 39 -0.90 -7.27 -9.07
C ILE A 39 -1.78 -6.58 -8.03
N ALA A 40 -1.64 -6.98 -6.77
CA ALA A 40 -2.46 -6.49 -5.67
C ALA A 40 -2.29 -4.98 -5.47
N HIS A 41 -1.04 -4.51 -5.43
CA HIS A 41 -0.72 -3.10 -5.31
C HIS A 41 -1.16 -2.30 -6.54
N GLY A 42 -1.03 -2.84 -7.75
CA GLY A 42 -1.50 -2.17 -8.97
C GLY A 42 -2.99 -1.88 -8.96
N LEU A 43 -3.80 -2.84 -8.50
CA LEU A 43 -5.25 -2.66 -8.34
C LEU A 43 -5.60 -1.68 -7.21
N CYS A 44 -4.91 -1.78 -6.07
CA CYS A 44 -5.19 -0.93 -4.91
C CYS A 44 -4.79 0.53 -5.15
N SER A 45 -3.58 0.77 -5.65
CA SER A 45 -3.05 2.12 -5.87
C SER A 45 -3.81 2.86 -6.97
N SER A 46 -4.17 2.21 -8.08
CA SER A 46 -4.99 2.81 -9.14
C SER A 46 -6.37 3.22 -8.63
N GLY A 47 -7.00 2.39 -7.79
CA GLY A 47 -8.24 2.73 -7.09
C GLY A 47 -8.11 3.95 -6.18
N LEU A 48 -7.04 4.01 -5.36
CA LEU A 48 -6.76 5.16 -4.49
C LEU A 48 -6.50 6.45 -5.28
N PHE A 49 -5.77 6.39 -6.39
CA PHE A 49 -5.56 7.55 -7.26
C PHE A 49 -6.87 8.02 -7.91
N CYS A 50 -7.76 7.10 -8.28
CA CYS A 50 -9.10 7.43 -8.79
C CYS A 50 -9.93 8.15 -7.72
N LEU A 51 -9.98 7.62 -6.49
CA LEU A 51 -10.69 8.26 -5.37
C LEU A 51 -10.11 9.64 -5.01
N ALA A 52 -8.78 9.78 -5.03
CA ALA A 52 -8.11 11.06 -4.85
C ALA A 52 -8.47 12.06 -5.96
N ASN A 53 -8.72 11.59 -7.18
CA ASN A 53 -9.15 12.46 -8.27
C ASN A 53 -10.61 12.90 -8.13
N ILE A 54 -11.52 11.99 -7.76
CA ILE A 54 -12.94 12.32 -7.55
C ILE A 54 -13.08 13.34 -6.40
N SER A 55 -12.33 13.16 -5.31
CA SER A 55 -12.32 14.14 -4.21
C SER A 55 -11.75 15.49 -4.64
N TYR A 56 -10.71 15.50 -5.49
CA TYR A 56 -10.15 16.71 -6.07
C TYR A 56 -11.16 17.45 -6.97
N GLU A 57 -11.89 16.76 -7.84
CA GLU A 57 -12.90 17.39 -8.71
C GLU A 57 -14.05 18.05 -7.93
N ARG A 58 -14.32 17.58 -6.70
CA ARG A 58 -15.38 18.13 -5.84
C ARG A 58 -14.91 19.32 -5.01
N MET A 59 -13.71 19.24 -4.44
CA MET A 59 -13.20 20.25 -3.50
C MET A 59 -12.16 21.20 -4.12
N ASN A 60 -11.74 20.95 -5.35
CA ASN A 60 -10.66 21.66 -6.08
C ASN A 60 -9.36 21.83 -5.29
N SER A 61 -9.12 20.96 -4.31
CA SER A 61 -7.92 20.99 -3.46
C SER A 61 -7.37 19.59 -3.23
N ARG A 62 -6.03 19.51 -3.15
CA ARG A 62 -5.29 18.24 -2.96
C ARG A 62 -4.90 18.01 -1.50
N SER A 63 -5.14 18.98 -0.63
CA SER A 63 -4.67 18.97 0.74
C SER A 63 -5.58 18.14 1.65
N MET A 64 -4.97 17.24 2.42
CA MET A 64 -5.64 16.39 3.42
C MET A 64 -6.44 17.19 4.43
N PHE A 65 -5.96 18.38 4.81
CA PHE A 65 -6.63 19.23 5.80
C PHE A 65 -7.96 19.81 5.30
N MET A 66 -8.06 20.11 4.01
CA MET A 66 -9.28 20.67 3.41
C MET A 66 -10.30 19.57 3.10
N ASN A 67 -9.84 18.34 2.84
CA ASN A 67 -10.70 17.20 2.55
C ASN A 67 -11.21 16.46 3.80
N LYS A 68 -11.16 17.10 4.97
CA LYS A 68 -11.75 16.56 6.21
C LYS A 68 -13.28 16.59 6.15
N GLY A 69 -13.93 15.68 6.87
CA GLY A 69 -15.40 15.70 7.03
C GLY A 69 -16.21 15.08 5.88
N LEU A 70 -15.54 14.47 4.88
CA LEU A 70 -16.21 13.82 3.75
C LEU A 70 -17.09 12.62 4.14
N MET A 71 -16.94 12.09 5.35
CA MET A 71 -17.74 10.96 5.87
C MET A 71 -19.24 11.27 5.96
N ASN A 72 -19.60 12.50 6.34
CA ASN A 72 -21.01 12.90 6.42
C ASN A 72 -21.57 13.31 5.05
N LEU A 73 -20.72 13.78 4.14
CA LEU A 73 -21.14 14.30 2.84
C LEU A 73 -21.31 13.18 1.79
N MET A 74 -20.45 12.16 1.82
CA MET A 74 -20.43 11.10 0.81
C MET A 74 -20.12 9.73 1.44
N PRO A 75 -21.08 9.12 2.16
CA PRO A 75 -20.84 7.88 2.91
C PRO A 75 -20.43 6.70 2.01
N SER A 76 -21.01 6.59 0.80
CA SER A 76 -20.64 5.56 -0.17
C SER A 76 -19.19 5.68 -0.63
N MET A 77 -18.71 6.90 -0.86
CA MET A 77 -17.31 7.14 -1.21
C MET A 77 -16.38 6.81 -0.04
N THR A 78 -16.81 7.08 1.20
CA THR A 78 -15.99 6.74 2.37
C THR A 78 -15.84 5.24 2.59
N LEU A 79 -16.84 4.43 2.23
CA LEU A 79 -16.71 2.98 2.24
C LEU A 79 -15.65 2.50 1.25
N TRP A 80 -15.61 3.05 0.04
CA TRP A 80 -14.56 2.73 -0.94
C TRP A 80 -13.17 3.18 -0.48
N TRP A 81 -13.07 4.37 0.13
CA TRP A 81 -11.84 4.82 0.77
C TRP A 81 -11.37 3.86 1.87
N PHE A 82 -12.30 3.40 2.72
CA PHE A 82 -11.98 2.45 3.79
C PHE A 82 -11.51 1.11 3.23
N LEU A 83 -12.24 0.52 2.28
CA LEU A 83 -11.86 -0.77 1.69
C LEU A 83 -10.50 -0.71 1.01
N LEU A 84 -10.25 0.31 0.18
CA LEU A 84 -8.98 0.44 -0.55
C LEU A 84 -7.81 0.80 0.38
N SER A 85 -8.03 1.65 1.39
CA SER A 85 -6.98 1.91 2.38
C SER A 85 -6.67 0.67 3.22
N SER A 86 -7.68 -0.09 3.63
CA SER A 86 -7.49 -1.34 4.38
C SER A 86 -6.76 -2.41 3.56
N SER A 87 -7.02 -2.49 2.25
CA SER A 87 -6.28 -3.40 1.37
C SER A 87 -4.84 -2.94 1.15
N ASN A 88 -4.57 -1.63 1.15
CA ASN A 88 -3.21 -1.12 1.05
C ASN A 88 -2.38 -1.48 2.28
N MET A 89 -2.98 -1.38 3.48
CA MET A 89 -2.38 -1.79 4.76
C MET A 89 -2.32 -3.32 4.96
N ALA A 90 -2.54 -4.11 3.92
CA ALA A 90 -2.49 -5.56 3.97
C ALA A 90 -3.43 -6.20 5.01
N ALA A 91 -4.64 -5.66 5.21
CA ALA A 91 -5.63 -6.31 6.09
C ALA A 91 -6.09 -7.67 5.53
N PRO A 92 -6.39 -8.69 6.37
CA PRO A 92 -7.03 -9.92 5.90
C PRO A 92 -8.45 -9.58 5.38
N PRO A 93 -8.93 -10.05 4.20
CA PRO A 93 -8.45 -11.09 3.26
C PRO A 93 -7.75 -10.55 1.98
N SER A 94 -6.99 -9.46 2.06
CA SER A 94 -6.38 -8.82 0.88
C SER A 94 -5.25 -9.64 0.22
N MET A 95 -5.05 -9.46 -1.08
CA MET A 95 -3.89 -10.04 -1.80
C MET A 95 -2.56 -9.40 -1.38
N ASN A 96 -2.57 -8.14 -0.92
CA ASN A 96 -1.37 -7.48 -0.39
C ASN A 96 -0.79 -8.25 0.81
N LEU A 97 -1.64 -8.74 1.72
CA LEU A 97 -1.20 -9.57 2.85
C LEU A 97 -0.43 -10.82 2.38
N MET A 98 -0.97 -11.54 1.40
CA MET A 98 -0.31 -12.76 0.89
C MET A 98 1.03 -12.43 0.23
N GLY A 99 1.11 -11.32 -0.52
CA GLY A 99 2.36 -10.82 -1.10
C GLY A 99 3.38 -10.43 -0.03
N GLU A 100 2.97 -9.67 0.99
CA GLU A 100 3.88 -9.21 2.04
C GLU A 100 4.40 -10.35 2.91
N ILE A 101 3.57 -11.33 3.30
CA ILE A 101 4.02 -12.48 4.08
C ILE A 101 5.07 -13.29 3.31
N SER A 102 4.84 -13.54 2.02
CA SER A 102 5.79 -14.29 1.19
C SER A 102 7.10 -13.53 0.97
N LEU A 103 7.04 -12.20 0.77
CA LEU A 103 8.21 -11.34 0.65
C LEU A 103 9.00 -11.27 1.97
N LEU A 104 8.34 -11.10 3.12
CA LEU A 104 8.98 -11.10 4.43
C LEU A 104 9.71 -12.42 4.69
N ASN A 105 9.07 -13.56 4.40
CA ASN A 105 9.71 -14.87 4.53
C ASN A 105 10.96 -14.99 3.66
N SER A 106 10.91 -14.51 2.41
CA SER A 106 12.09 -14.52 1.53
C SER A 106 13.24 -13.65 2.04
N LEU A 107 12.94 -12.46 2.59
CA LEU A 107 13.95 -11.52 3.07
C LEU A 107 14.61 -12.02 4.37
N ILE A 108 13.82 -12.58 5.28
CA ILE A 108 14.32 -13.21 6.52
C ILE A 108 15.26 -14.37 6.20
N SER A 109 14.95 -15.16 5.16
CA SER A 109 15.81 -16.27 4.74
C SER A 109 17.17 -15.83 4.22
N TRP A 110 17.31 -14.58 3.75
CA TRP A 110 18.57 -14.07 3.23
C TRP A 110 19.54 -13.68 4.35
N THR A 111 19.09 -12.88 5.33
CA THR A 111 19.90 -12.58 6.52
C THR A 111 19.02 -12.34 7.74
N TRP A 112 19.39 -12.90 8.90
CA TRP A 112 18.69 -12.68 10.17
C TRP A 112 18.74 -11.21 10.64
N VAL A 113 19.76 -10.45 10.23
CA VAL A 113 19.90 -9.02 10.55
C VAL A 113 18.78 -8.18 9.91
N SER A 114 18.20 -8.65 8.80
CA SER A 114 17.13 -7.94 8.10
C SER A 114 15.84 -7.80 8.92
N ILE A 115 15.62 -8.65 9.94
CA ILE A 115 14.38 -8.68 10.74
C ILE A 115 14.06 -7.32 11.36
N LEU A 116 15.05 -6.62 11.90
CA LEU A 116 14.83 -5.35 12.59
C LEU A 116 14.36 -4.26 11.62
N MET A 117 14.95 -4.22 10.42
CA MET A 117 14.56 -3.27 9.38
C MET A 117 13.20 -3.62 8.77
N LEU A 118 12.89 -4.92 8.60
CA LEU A 118 11.60 -5.37 8.08
C LEU A 118 10.44 -5.05 9.03
N MET A 119 10.66 -5.17 10.34
CA MET A 119 9.69 -4.76 11.37
C MET A 119 9.36 -3.26 11.29
N LEU A 120 10.37 -2.42 11.11
CA LEU A 120 10.16 -0.97 10.96
C LEU A 120 9.44 -0.66 9.64
N LEU A 121 9.83 -1.32 8.56
CA LEU A 121 9.21 -1.14 7.25
C LEU A 121 7.72 -1.49 7.29
N SER A 122 7.35 -2.66 7.82
CA SER A 122 5.94 -3.09 7.83
C SER A 122 5.02 -2.20 8.67
N PHE A 123 5.53 -1.64 9.77
CA PHE A 123 4.74 -0.73 10.61
C PHE A 123 4.61 0.68 10.04
N PHE A 124 5.66 1.20 9.39
CA PHE A 124 5.68 2.57 8.89
C PHE A 124 5.33 2.73 7.41
N SER A 125 5.20 1.63 6.65
CA SER A 125 4.80 1.67 5.24
C SER A 125 3.30 1.89 5.02
N ALA A 126 2.48 1.62 6.04
CA ALA A 126 1.02 1.68 6.04
C ALA A 126 0.47 3.12 6.18
#